data_AF-A0A9D8UA34-F1
#
_entry.id   AF-A0A9D8UA34-F1
#
_cell.length_a   1.000
_cell.length_b   1.000
_cell.length_c   1.000
_cell.angle_alpha   90.00
_cell.angle_beta   90.00
_cell.angle_gamma   90.00
#
_symmetry.space_group_name_H-M   'P 1'
#
loop_
_entity.id
_entity.type
_entity.pdbx_description
1 polymer ?
#
loop_
_entity_poly.entity_id
_entity_poly.type
_entity_poly.pdbx_seq_one_letter_code
_entity_poly.pdbx_strand_id
1 'polypeptide(L)'
;MSSQNGDFEDRNEAASEAGLSERRAQLNRKLDDRRVEEEKAARKSQSNSSGYAQAMKLSSEFIAGVLVGAGIGWVADQWFGTSPLGLIVFLLLGFAAGVLNVLRSAGVVEQPGETRPGETTVQKDKPEQN
;
A
#
# COMPACT_ATOMS: atom_id res chain seq x y z
N MET A 1 -68.56 24.79 14.57
CA MET A 1 -67.79 24.04 15.58
C MET A 1 -66.89 23.05 14.82
N SER A 2 -65.67 23.43 14.44
CA SER A 2 -64.78 22.51 13.68
C SER A 2 -63.28 22.77 13.87
N SER A 3 -62.86 23.47 14.94
CA SER A 3 -61.49 23.96 15.08
C SER A 3 -60.76 23.43 16.31
N GLN A 4 -61.18 22.30 16.88
CA GLN A 4 -60.58 21.74 18.11
C GLN A 4 -59.86 20.39 17.90
N ASN A 5 -59.91 19.81 16.70
CA ASN A 5 -59.32 18.50 16.42
C ASN A 5 -57.89 18.57 15.81
N GLY A 6 -57.47 19.70 15.24
CA GLY A 6 -56.16 19.82 14.58
C GLY A 6 -54.97 19.84 15.54
N ASP A 7 -55.16 20.36 16.75
CA ASP A 7 -54.07 20.57 17.72
C ASP A 7 -53.58 19.26 18.38
N PHE A 8 -54.38 18.19 18.28
CA PHE A 8 -54.12 16.89 18.90
C PHE A 8 -53.39 15.93 17.94
N GLU A 9 -53.66 16.02 16.63
CA GLU A 9 -52.99 15.22 15.60
C GLU A 9 -51.54 15.69 15.38
N ASP A 10 -51.33 17.01 15.37
CA ASP A 10 -50.02 17.63 15.16
C ASP A 10 -48.99 17.26 16.26
N ARG A 11 -49.45 17.17 17.52
CA ARG A 11 -48.61 16.71 18.64
C ARG A 11 -48.26 15.23 18.58
N ASN A 12 -49.17 14.42 18.04
CA ASN A 12 -48.98 12.97 17.93
C ASN A 12 -48.05 12.62 16.75
N GLU A 13 -48.15 13.34 15.64
CA GLU A 13 -47.20 13.26 14.53
C GLU A 13 -45.79 13.70 14.98
N ALA A 14 -45.66 14.84 15.65
CA ALA A 14 -44.35 15.31 16.13
C ALA A 14 -43.67 14.31 17.09
N ALA A 15 -44.44 13.67 17.98
CA ALA A 15 -43.92 12.62 18.87
C ALA A 15 -43.48 11.35 18.12
N SER A 16 -44.21 11.00 17.05
CA SER A 16 -43.93 9.82 16.22
C SER A 16 -42.70 10.06 15.32
N GLU A 17 -42.56 11.26 14.75
CA GLU A 17 -41.39 11.67 13.97
C GLU A 17 -40.12 11.74 14.83
N ALA A 18 -40.23 12.22 16.07
CA ALA A 18 -39.15 12.18 17.03
C ALA A 18 -38.67 10.73 17.27
N GLY A 19 -39.59 9.79 17.48
CA GLY A 19 -39.24 8.37 17.66
C GLY A 19 -38.62 7.70 16.41
N LEU A 20 -39.05 8.08 15.21
CA LEU A 20 -38.50 7.56 13.94
C LEU A 20 -37.11 8.14 13.65
N SER A 21 -36.91 9.43 13.89
CA SER A 21 -35.62 10.09 13.72
C SER A 21 -34.58 9.52 14.68
N GLU A 22 -34.98 9.22 15.92
CA GLU A 22 -34.11 8.60 16.91
C GLU A 22 -33.69 7.18 16.53
N ARG A 23 -34.62 6.35 16.01
CA ARG A 23 -34.26 5.03 15.45
C ARG A 23 -33.35 5.14 14.24
N ARG A 24 -33.60 6.08 13.32
CA ARG A 24 -32.72 6.31 12.15
C ARG A 24 -31.32 6.74 12.59
N ALA A 25 -31.22 7.62 13.59
CA ALA A 25 -29.94 8.03 14.15
C ALA A 25 -29.18 6.83 14.77
N GLN A 26 -29.87 5.94 15.49
CA GLN A 26 -29.28 4.72 16.04
C GLN A 26 -28.82 3.75 14.95
N LEU A 27 -29.60 3.60 13.87
CA LEU A 27 -29.23 2.75 12.72
C LEU A 27 -28.03 3.32 11.97
N ASN A 28 -28.00 4.62 11.72
CA ASN A 28 -26.87 5.28 11.08
C ASN A 28 -25.59 5.14 11.92
N ARG A 29 -25.66 5.29 13.24
CA ARG A 29 -24.51 5.03 14.12
C ARG A 29 -24.00 3.60 14.00
N LYS A 30 -24.90 2.60 14.03
CA LYS A 30 -24.51 1.19 13.85
C LYS A 30 -23.91 0.90 12.47
N LEU A 31 -24.40 1.56 11.42
CA LEU A 31 -23.86 1.43 10.07
C LEU A 31 -22.49 2.10 9.93
N ASP A 32 -22.29 3.25 10.55
CA ASP A 32 -21.01 3.94 10.57
C ASP A 32 -19.94 3.11 11.28
N ASP A 33 -20.26 2.58 12.48
CA ASP A 33 -19.37 1.67 13.20
C ASP A 33 -19.01 0.43 12.38
N ARG A 34 -19.99 -0.17 11.67
CA ARG A 34 -19.76 -1.32 10.79
C ARG A 34 -18.89 -0.96 9.58
N ARG A 35 -19.14 0.18 8.93
CA ARG A 35 -18.36 0.65 7.78
C ARG A 35 -16.92 0.93 8.18
N VAL A 36 -16.69 1.54 9.33
CA VAL A 36 -15.34 1.81 9.85
C VAL A 36 -14.59 0.50 10.12
N GLU A 37 -15.25 -0.51 10.71
CA GLU A 37 -14.66 -1.82 10.94
C GLU A 37 -14.41 -2.60 9.63
N GLU A 38 -15.34 -2.55 8.67
CA GLU A 38 -15.17 -3.14 7.33
C GLU A 38 -14.03 -2.46 6.55
N GLU A 39 -13.93 -1.13 6.59
CA GLU A 39 -12.83 -0.39 5.95
C GLU A 39 -11.48 -0.73 6.59
N LYS A 40 -11.41 -0.83 7.92
CA LYS A 40 -10.20 -1.28 8.62
C LYS A 40 -9.83 -2.72 8.23
N ALA A 41 -10.81 -3.63 8.18
CA ALA A 41 -10.60 -5.02 7.79
C ALA A 41 -10.16 -5.14 6.31
N ALA A 42 -10.77 -4.37 5.42
CA ALA A 42 -10.41 -4.31 4.00
C ALA A 42 -9.00 -3.73 3.82
N ARG A 43 -8.65 -2.63 4.51
CA ARG A 43 -7.29 -2.06 4.50
C ARG A 43 -6.26 -3.05 5.04
N LYS A 44 -6.58 -3.79 6.12
CA LYS A 44 -5.70 -4.82 6.69
C LYS A 44 -5.52 -6.03 5.76
N SER A 45 -6.59 -6.47 5.11
CA SER A 45 -6.54 -7.52 4.10
C SER A 45 -5.69 -7.10 2.90
N GLN A 46 -5.91 -5.88 2.39
CA GLN A 46 -5.16 -5.32 1.27
C GLN A 46 -3.67 -5.10 1.61
N SER A 47 -3.35 -4.65 2.83
CA SER A 47 -1.96 -4.50 3.29
C SER A 47 -1.26 -5.85 3.45
N ASN A 48 -1.98 -6.87 3.94
CA ASN A 48 -1.44 -8.22 4.06
C ASN A 48 -1.24 -8.86 2.68
N SER A 49 -2.16 -8.67 1.74
CA SER A 49 -2.01 -9.16 0.37
C SER A 49 -0.91 -8.42 -0.39
N SER A 50 -0.75 -7.10 -0.17
CA SER A 50 0.35 -6.34 -0.79
C SER A 50 1.70 -6.76 -0.25
N GLY A 51 1.82 -7.01 1.06
CA GLY A 51 3.06 -7.51 1.67
C GLY A 51 3.44 -8.90 1.13
N TYR A 52 2.46 -9.81 1.02
CA TYR A 52 2.70 -11.13 0.45
C TYR A 52 3.08 -11.09 -1.03
N ALA A 53 2.34 -10.31 -1.84
CA ALA A 53 2.66 -10.16 -3.26
C ALA A 53 4.06 -9.56 -3.48
N GLN A 54 4.45 -8.59 -2.65
CA GLN A 54 5.78 -8.00 -2.70
C GLN A 54 6.86 -9.01 -2.30
N ALA A 55 6.63 -9.79 -1.24
CA ALA A 55 7.55 -10.83 -0.80
C ALA A 55 7.73 -11.93 -1.87
N MET A 56 6.65 -12.32 -2.53
CA MET A 56 6.66 -13.30 -3.63
C MET A 56 7.39 -12.78 -4.87
N LYS A 57 7.21 -11.50 -5.23
CA LYS A 57 7.98 -10.89 -6.32
C LYS A 57 9.47 -10.90 -6.00
N LEU A 58 9.82 -10.44 -4.79
CA LEU A 58 11.20 -10.31 -4.36
C LEU A 58 11.91 -11.67 -4.28
N SER A 59 11.22 -12.70 -3.78
CA SER A 59 11.73 -14.06 -3.77
C SER A 59 11.91 -14.62 -5.19
N SER A 60 10.97 -14.36 -6.10
CA SER A 60 11.09 -14.81 -7.50
C SER A 60 12.26 -14.16 -8.22
N GLU A 61 12.50 -12.87 -8.03
CA GLU A 61 13.64 -12.16 -8.63
C GLU A 61 14.97 -12.69 -8.06
N PHE A 62 15.02 -12.95 -6.76
CA PHE A 62 16.18 -13.55 -6.12
C PHE A 62 16.48 -14.95 -6.68
N ILE A 63 15.47 -15.83 -6.72
CA ILE A 63 15.62 -17.21 -7.21
C ILE A 63 16.01 -17.21 -8.69
N ALA A 64 15.39 -16.35 -9.51
CA ALA A 64 15.73 -16.21 -10.92
C ALA A 64 17.21 -15.82 -11.11
N GLY A 65 17.70 -14.84 -10.35
CA GLY A 65 19.11 -14.44 -10.37
C GLY A 65 20.06 -15.56 -9.98
N VAL A 66 19.74 -16.33 -8.93
CA VAL A 66 20.55 -17.48 -8.49
C VAL A 66 20.56 -18.58 -9.55
N LEU A 67 19.42 -18.93 -10.15
CA LEU A 67 19.32 -19.96 -11.19
C LEU A 67 20.10 -19.56 -12.45
N VAL A 68 20.00 -18.29 -12.86
CA VAL A 68 20.77 -17.78 -14.01
C VAL A 68 22.27 -17.81 -13.71
N GLY A 69 22.70 -17.35 -12.53
CA GLY A 69 24.11 -17.39 -12.11
C GLY A 69 24.65 -18.81 -12.04
N ALA A 70 23.89 -19.75 -11.45
CA ALA A 70 24.26 -21.16 -11.39
C ALA A 70 24.33 -21.81 -12.78
N GLY A 71 23.38 -21.49 -13.67
CA GLY A 71 23.36 -21.99 -15.05
C GLY A 71 24.57 -21.50 -15.85
N ILE A 72 24.89 -20.20 -15.77
CA ILE A 72 26.07 -19.61 -16.42
C ILE A 72 27.36 -20.19 -15.82
N GLY A 73 27.45 -20.28 -14.50
CA GLY A 73 28.61 -20.85 -13.80
C GLY A 73 28.87 -22.31 -14.17
N TRP A 74 27.80 -23.12 -14.33
CA TRP A 74 27.91 -24.50 -14.75
C TRP A 74 28.40 -24.65 -16.21
N VAL A 75 27.87 -23.85 -17.13
CA VAL A 75 28.34 -23.84 -18.53
C VAL A 75 29.79 -23.37 -18.61
N ALA A 76 30.16 -22.35 -17.82
CA ALA A 76 31.53 -21.85 -17.76
C ALA A 76 32.49 -22.92 -17.25
N ASP A 77 32.16 -23.63 -16.16
CA ASP A 77 32.99 -24.72 -15.65
C ASP A 77 33.20 -25.84 -16.68
N GLN A 78 32.16 -26.15 -17.46
CA GLN A 78 32.25 -27.17 -18.50
C GLN A 78 33.17 -26.76 -19.67
N TRP A 79 33.25 -25.47 -19.98
CA TRP A 79 34.14 -24.94 -21.03
C TRP A 79 35.58 -24.83 -20.58
N PHE A 80 35.82 -24.37 -19.35
CA PHE A 80 37.18 -24.19 -18.82
C PHE A 80 37.81 -25.52 -18.36
N GLY A 81 37.01 -26.59 -18.21
CA GLY A 81 37.49 -27.88 -17.69
C GLY A 81 38.02 -27.78 -16.26
N THR A 82 37.74 -26.65 -15.59
CA THR A 82 38.15 -26.37 -14.22
C THR A 82 37.15 -27.03 -13.28
N SER A 83 37.66 -27.65 -12.20
CA SER A 83 36.89 -27.94 -10.98
C SER A 83 36.05 -26.72 -10.58
N PRO A 84 34.93 -26.84 -9.81
CA PRO A 84 33.71 -26.01 -9.92
C PRO A 84 33.85 -24.53 -9.49
N LEU A 85 34.87 -23.85 -10.01
CA LEU A 85 35.36 -22.53 -9.64
C LEU A 85 34.51 -21.46 -10.31
N GLY A 86 34.12 -21.67 -11.56
CA GLY A 86 33.14 -20.85 -12.27
C GLY A 86 31.79 -20.89 -11.56
N LEU A 87 31.31 -22.05 -11.14
CA LEU A 87 30.09 -22.18 -10.34
C LEU A 87 30.24 -21.44 -9.01
N ILE A 88 31.35 -21.60 -8.27
CA ILE A 88 31.56 -20.88 -6.99
C ILE A 88 31.57 -19.36 -7.19
N VAL A 89 32.31 -18.85 -8.17
CA VAL A 89 32.41 -17.39 -8.42
C VAL A 89 31.06 -16.82 -8.87
N PHE A 90 30.39 -17.45 -9.84
CA PHE A 90 29.09 -16.99 -10.31
C PHE A 90 27.98 -17.18 -9.28
N LEU A 91 28.05 -18.21 -8.44
CA LEU A 91 27.13 -18.41 -7.34
C LEU A 91 27.30 -17.33 -6.27
N LEU A 92 28.54 -17.01 -5.87
CA LEU A 92 28.81 -15.93 -4.93
C LEU A 92 28.39 -14.58 -5.49
N LEU A 93 28.70 -14.32 -6.76
CA LEU A 93 28.34 -13.07 -7.43
C LEU A 93 26.82 -12.94 -7.60
N GLY A 94 26.14 -14.01 -8.03
CA GLY A 94 24.68 -14.07 -8.15
C GLY A 94 23.98 -13.96 -6.79
N PHE A 95 24.52 -14.59 -5.75
CA PHE A 95 24.03 -14.47 -4.38
C PHE A 95 24.20 -13.03 -3.86
N ALA A 96 25.38 -12.43 -4.03
CA ALA A 96 25.63 -11.05 -3.63
C ALA A 96 24.71 -10.06 -4.37
N ALA A 97 24.54 -10.23 -5.69
CA ALA A 97 23.62 -9.42 -6.48
C ALA A 97 22.16 -9.59 -6.03
N GLY A 98 21.75 -10.83 -5.72
CA GLY A 98 20.41 -11.12 -5.20
C GLY A 98 20.15 -10.49 -3.83
N VAL A 99 21.10 -10.63 -2.89
CA VAL A 99 21.03 -9.99 -1.57
C VAL A 99 20.98 -8.47 -1.73
N LEU A 100 21.80 -7.89 -2.60
CA LEU A 100 21.79 -6.45 -2.87
C LEU A 100 20.45 -5.98 -3.48
N ASN A 101 19.81 -6.81 -4.33
CA ASN A 101 18.47 -6.52 -4.87
C ASN A 101 17.39 -6.51 -3.78
N VAL A 102 17.45 -7.47 -2.85
CA VAL A 102 16.54 -7.55 -1.70
C VAL A 102 16.74 -6.36 -0.76
N LEU A 103 17.99 -6.04 -0.40
CA LEU A 103 18.32 -4.92 0.49
C LEU A 103 17.91 -3.56 -0.11
N ARG A 104 18.08 -3.39 -1.41
CA ARG A 104 17.63 -2.20 -2.14
C ARG A 104 16.11 -2.08 -2.15
N SER A 105 15.38 -3.18 -2.35
CA SER A 105 13.91 -3.18 -2.27
C SER A 105 13.37 -3.00 -0.86
N ALA A 106 14.14 -3.41 0.16
CA ALA A 106 13.84 -3.18 1.56
C ALA A 106 14.16 -1.75 2.04
N GLY A 107 14.71 -0.88 1.16
CA GLY A 107 15.00 0.52 1.48
C GLY A 107 16.24 0.75 2.35
N VAL A 108 17.10 -0.26 2.51
CA VAL A 108 18.36 -0.15 3.29
C VAL A 108 19.44 0.62 2.52
N VAL A 109 19.32 0.66 1.20
CA VAL A 109 20.16 1.46 0.30
C VAL A 109 19.28 2.58 -0.24
N GLU A 110 19.32 3.76 0.39
CA GLU A 110 18.70 4.96 -0.17
C GLU A 110 19.24 5.15 -1.60
N GLN A 111 18.34 5.22 -2.58
CA GLN A 111 18.71 5.61 -3.93
C GLN A 111 19.14 7.08 -3.90
N PRO A 112 20.44 7.41 -4.09
CA PRO A 112 20.86 8.78 -4.20
C PRO A 112 20.43 9.26 -5.59
N GLY A 113 19.41 10.11 -5.64
CA GLY A 113 19.06 10.86 -6.85
C GLY A 113 17.70 10.55 -7.42
N GLU A 114 16.64 10.89 -6.69
CA GLU A 114 15.46 11.44 -7.34
C GLU A 114 15.41 12.94 -7.01
N THR A 115 16.40 13.66 -7.53
CA THR A 115 16.33 15.12 -7.66
C THR A 115 15.14 15.39 -8.56
N ARG A 116 13.99 15.74 -7.97
CA ARG A 116 12.82 16.21 -8.69
C ARG A 116 13.27 17.43 -9.52
N PRO A 117 13.29 17.36 -10.86
CA PRO A 117 13.58 18.53 -11.67
C PRO A 117 12.31 19.38 -11.66
N GLY A 118 12.22 20.37 -10.76
CA GLY A 118 10.99 21.16 -10.73
C GLY A 118 10.86 22.36 -9.78
N GLU A 119 11.73 22.59 -8.80
CA GLU A 119 11.61 23.79 -7.95
C GLU A 119 12.85 24.66 -8.04
N THR A 120 13.05 25.20 -9.24
CA THR A 120 13.75 26.47 -9.40
C THR A 120 12.90 27.53 -8.71
N THR A 121 13.40 27.98 -7.57
CA THR A 121 13.22 29.33 -7.01
C THR A 121 12.92 30.36 -8.11
N VAL A 122 11.67 30.74 -8.29
CA VAL A 122 11.31 32.05 -8.82
C VAL A 122 10.64 32.82 -7.70
N GLN A 123 11.53 33.28 -6.82
CA GLN A 123 11.35 34.38 -5.92
C GLN A 123 11.41 35.68 -6.76
N LYS A 124 10.25 36.18 -7.19
CA LYS A 124 9.97 37.53 -7.74
C LYS A 124 8.48 37.52 -8.11
N ASP A 125 7.58 38.36 -7.61
CA ASP A 125 7.67 39.75 -7.22
C ASP A 125 6.76 40.01 -6.02
N LYS A 126 7.28 40.71 -5.02
CA LYS A 126 6.48 41.47 -4.06
C LYS A 126 6.50 42.93 -4.53
N PRO A 127 5.37 43.47 -5.00
CA PRO A 127 5.00 44.85 -4.74
C PRO A 127 4.02 44.81 -3.54
N GLU A 128 4.38 45.20 -2.33
CA GLU A 128 4.47 46.61 -1.90
C GLU A 128 3.34 47.47 -2.47
N GLN A 129 2.39 47.76 -1.58
CA GLN A 129 1.57 48.99 -1.50
C GLN A 129 0.37 49.14 -2.45
N ASN A 130 -0.86 49.03 -1.89
CA ASN A 130 -1.61 50.15 -1.26
C ASN A 130 -2.99 49.65 -0.83
#